data_AF-A0A8H6AH58-F1
#
_entry.id   AF-A0A8H6AH58-F1
#
_cell.length_a   1.000
_cell.length_b   1.000
_cell.length_c   1.000
_cell.angle_alpha   90.00
_cell.angle_beta   90.00
_cell.angle_gamma   90.00
#
_symmetry.space_group_name_H-M   'P 1'
#
loop_
_entity.id
_entity.type
_entity.pdbx_description
1 polymer ?
#
loop_
_entity_poly.entity_id
_entity_poly.type
_entity_poly.pdbx_seq_one_letter_code
_entity_poly.pdbx_strand_id
1 'polypeptide(L)'
;MHIGTMNPPKSISDHESLDGSLLNSRDNSRLYHVYHTMFHHDYTVLSTDKTPLFYIDNSSFTPKKPDLTFHAGNDKNAPVVGVSKFLHFSRHMKLGLGDPQNINTVEWEDLVSQNLKHNKYRWQMTVRGVSGAERRAFMWKRTHSVAVEGSSASIWSSRNFKLVDEQTEQIVAIFTSSAFKSVKKSGKLRISSNYGQEFDLMVLITWGTRILHYIPATINAPGPHRKSRHGCLECKRRRVKCDETRPVCSNCSKRQAECGYDSVNFLLWTNEASHRSMSVISESKGPQLPEPTHVSAKDDAAHSRPSLNLNDLELMMQWCNSTYQVLTRNERTDPVWRLRVPEEALLHPPLMHGILALSAVHIARTRDDHRRPEYISAAVVHQNEALASFRELLDDINDSNAKAMFALSGVVVVYAFGFPHLTDLEDPWACINEFIQVLVLARGVQQVLNQATPSIQCSDWAILLRLDEYIDSLPKDAIAPLKRLRELNAYCGARDPMHDVDIYSITIDNLTDITAAAYGGLSSITVAARWAIKLKPKFVNLVRERSPLALVILAHLCVLLYRLKFDWCIDQWVHSLPKAVWRSLDDRWKPYAQWPMVEIFGPDFRFHMETG
;
A
#
# COMPACT_ATOMS: atom_id res chain seq x y z
N MET A 1 20.46 42.71 -74.82
CA MET A 1 21.25 43.86 -74.35
C MET A 1 22.08 43.42 -73.15
N HIS A 2 23.41 43.57 -73.28
CA HIS A 2 24.53 43.60 -72.32
C HIS A 2 24.51 42.76 -71.03
N ILE A 3 25.38 41.73 -70.90
CA ILE A 3 26.82 41.73 -70.53
C ILE A 3 27.02 42.02 -69.03
N GLY A 4 27.39 41.02 -68.21
CA GLY A 4 28.77 40.80 -67.68
C GLY A 4 28.79 41.16 -66.18
N THR A 5 29.50 40.55 -65.23
CA THR A 5 30.82 39.87 -65.22
C THR A 5 31.00 39.05 -63.91
N MET A 6 31.92 38.08 -63.96
CA MET A 6 32.39 37.17 -62.91
C MET A 6 33.60 37.71 -62.08
N ASN A 7 33.71 37.23 -60.82
CA ASN A 7 34.92 36.72 -60.10
C ASN A 7 35.89 37.68 -59.29
N PRO A 8 36.75 37.17 -58.34
CA PRO A 8 36.48 36.75 -56.94
C PRO A 8 37.58 37.26 -55.93
N PRO A 9 38.16 36.43 -55.01
CA PRO A 9 37.99 36.37 -53.54
C PRO A 9 39.10 37.04 -52.70
N LYS A 10 38.93 37.19 -51.37
CA LYS A 10 40.04 37.40 -50.41
C LYS A 10 39.73 36.96 -48.95
N SER A 11 40.21 35.75 -48.66
CA SER A 11 40.92 35.23 -47.48
C SER A 11 41.07 35.99 -46.13
N ILE A 12 40.91 35.19 -45.05
CA ILE A 12 41.76 35.03 -43.83
C ILE A 12 41.49 35.93 -42.59
N SER A 13 41.01 35.23 -41.53
CA SER A 13 41.37 35.25 -40.09
C SER A 13 41.26 36.56 -39.28
N ASP A 14 40.95 36.63 -37.98
CA ASP A 14 41.07 35.72 -36.84
C ASP A 14 40.05 36.04 -35.71
N HIS A 15 39.72 34.98 -34.97
CA HIS A 15 39.34 34.79 -33.56
C HIS A 15 38.83 35.92 -32.63
N GLU A 16 37.72 35.54 -31.96
CA GLU A 16 37.37 35.68 -30.53
C GLU A 16 36.85 37.01 -29.95
N SER A 17 35.56 37.03 -29.56
CA SER A 17 35.17 36.70 -28.17
C SER A 17 33.66 36.86 -27.88
N LEU A 18 33.14 35.84 -27.19
CA LEU A 18 32.04 35.81 -26.21
C LEU A 18 30.57 36.00 -26.65
N ASP A 19 29.92 34.83 -26.74
CA ASP A 19 28.80 34.36 -25.91
C ASP A 19 27.44 35.08 -25.90
N GLY A 20 26.38 34.27 -26.06
CA GLY A 20 25.08 34.56 -25.43
C GLY A 20 23.83 34.16 -26.22
N SER A 21 23.93 33.72 -27.47
CA SER A 21 22.76 33.31 -28.26
C SER A 21 22.77 31.82 -28.54
N LEU A 22 22.07 31.04 -27.72
CA LEU A 22 21.24 29.89 -28.12
C LEU A 22 20.37 29.41 -26.93
N LEU A 23 19.76 30.38 -26.22
CA LEU A 23 18.51 30.14 -25.49
C LEU A 23 17.37 30.27 -26.48
N ASN A 24 17.03 29.20 -27.21
CA ASN A 24 15.71 29.02 -27.81
C ASN A 24 15.57 27.62 -28.45
N SER A 25 15.17 26.63 -27.65
CA SER A 25 14.35 25.53 -28.15
C SER A 25 13.24 25.20 -27.15
N ARG A 26 12.07 25.74 -27.49
CA ARG A 26 10.70 25.42 -27.05
C ARG A 26 10.54 24.27 -26.05
N ASP A 27 10.00 24.67 -24.91
CA ASP A 27 9.37 23.86 -23.87
C ASP A 27 8.33 22.90 -24.44
N ASN A 28 8.73 21.63 -24.59
CA ASN A 28 7.83 20.59 -25.04
C ASN A 28 6.98 20.05 -23.89
N SER A 29 6.94 20.65 -22.69
CA SER A 29 6.25 20.05 -21.54
C SER A 29 4.72 20.05 -21.65
N ARG A 30 4.07 18.92 -21.30
CA ARG A 30 2.60 18.80 -21.25
C ARG A 30 2.11 18.99 -19.82
N LEU A 31 1.08 19.82 -19.65
CA LEU A 31 0.48 20.11 -18.36
C LEU A 31 -0.99 19.71 -18.34
N TYR A 32 -1.36 18.86 -17.38
CA TYR A 32 -2.71 18.36 -17.18
C TYR A 32 -3.28 18.86 -15.84
N HIS A 33 -4.57 19.17 -15.84
CA HIS A 33 -5.35 19.47 -14.66
C HIS A 33 -6.32 18.34 -14.39
N VAL A 34 -6.39 17.88 -13.14
CA VAL A 34 -7.28 16.77 -12.80
C VAL A 34 -8.31 17.18 -11.76
N TYR A 35 -9.55 16.77 -11.99
CA TYR A 35 -10.73 17.12 -11.21
C TYR A 35 -11.55 15.89 -10.84
N HIS A 36 -12.27 15.99 -9.73
CA HIS A 36 -13.28 15.03 -9.31
C HIS A 36 -14.66 15.41 -9.86
N THR A 37 -15.44 14.40 -10.24
CA THR A 37 -16.89 14.55 -10.48
C THR A 37 -17.65 14.58 -9.15
N MET A 38 -18.78 15.29 -9.10
CA MET A 38 -19.49 15.59 -7.84
C MET A 38 -20.25 14.39 -7.24
N PHE A 39 -20.47 13.30 -8.01
CA PHE A 39 -21.41 12.25 -7.63
C PHE A 39 -20.88 10.81 -7.76
N HIS A 40 -19.83 10.56 -8.56
CA HIS A 40 -19.44 9.19 -8.93
C HIS A 40 -18.00 8.78 -8.59
N HIS A 41 -17.24 9.56 -7.81
CA HIS A 41 -15.80 9.28 -7.57
C HIS A 41 -14.99 9.05 -8.88
N ASP A 42 -15.51 9.52 -10.01
CA ASP A 42 -14.88 9.52 -11.33
C ASP A 42 -14.05 10.78 -11.51
N TYR A 43 -13.11 10.75 -12.44
CA TYR A 43 -12.15 11.84 -12.65
C TYR A 43 -12.21 12.37 -14.07
N THR A 44 -11.92 13.65 -14.22
CA THR A 44 -11.75 14.28 -15.51
C THR A 44 -10.36 14.91 -15.60
N VAL A 45 -9.62 14.54 -16.63
CA VAL A 45 -8.33 15.12 -16.98
C VAL A 45 -8.57 16.16 -18.07
N LEU A 46 -8.15 17.40 -17.81
CA LEU A 46 -8.28 18.52 -18.72
C LEU A 46 -6.90 19.07 -19.08
N SER A 47 -6.77 19.61 -20.29
CA SER A 47 -5.62 20.43 -20.68
C SER A 47 -5.65 21.81 -20.01
N THR A 48 -4.62 22.61 -20.26
CA THR A 48 -4.46 23.97 -19.69
C THR A 48 -5.53 24.96 -20.14
N ASP A 49 -6.07 24.78 -21.34
CA ASP A 49 -7.21 25.52 -21.91
C ASP A 49 -8.58 25.02 -21.41
N LYS A 50 -8.60 24.06 -20.48
CA LYS A 50 -9.80 23.40 -19.92
C LYS A 50 -10.57 22.54 -20.93
N THR A 51 -9.93 22.08 -22.00
CA THR A 51 -10.52 21.05 -22.86
C THR A 51 -10.47 19.69 -22.15
N PRO A 52 -11.60 18.94 -22.03
CA PRO A 52 -11.59 17.61 -21.45
C PRO A 52 -10.89 16.63 -22.39
N LEU A 53 -9.89 15.93 -21.86
CA LEU A 53 -9.08 14.96 -22.60
C LEU A 53 -9.44 13.52 -22.23
N PHE A 54 -9.62 13.26 -20.94
CA PHE A 54 -9.94 11.92 -20.45
C PHE A 54 -10.99 11.93 -19.36
N TYR A 55 -11.90 10.96 -19.44
CA TYR A 55 -12.83 10.59 -18.38
C TYR A 55 -12.36 9.28 -17.77
N ILE A 56 -12.26 9.21 -16.45
CA ILE A 56 -11.78 8.02 -15.73
C ILE A 56 -12.95 7.49 -14.91
N ASP A 57 -13.50 6.36 -15.37
CA ASP A 57 -14.53 5.59 -14.67
C ASP A 57 -13.86 4.77 -13.55
N ASN A 58 -14.34 4.97 -12.32
CA ASN A 58 -13.90 4.29 -11.13
C ASN A 58 -14.93 3.22 -10.73
N SER A 59 -14.60 1.97 -11.04
CA SER A 59 -15.43 0.79 -10.79
C SER A 59 -14.82 -0.11 -9.72
N SER A 60 -14.43 0.49 -8.60
CA SER A 60 -13.85 -0.22 -7.46
C SER A 60 -14.78 -1.37 -7.01
N PHE A 61 -14.24 -2.59 -6.90
CA PHE A 61 -14.93 -3.80 -6.40
C PHE A 61 -16.03 -4.39 -7.31
N THR A 62 -16.00 -4.17 -8.62
CA THR A 62 -16.85 -4.90 -9.56
C THR A 62 -16.09 -6.07 -10.21
N PRO A 63 -16.46 -7.34 -9.94
CA PRO A 63 -15.83 -8.50 -10.57
C PRO A 63 -15.86 -8.40 -12.10
N LYS A 64 -14.78 -8.84 -12.76
CA LYS A 64 -14.61 -8.85 -14.22
C LYS A 64 -14.55 -7.48 -14.92
N LYS A 65 -14.68 -6.37 -14.18
CA LYS A 65 -14.45 -5.01 -14.72
C LYS A 65 -13.13 -4.46 -14.17
N PRO A 66 -12.34 -3.72 -14.98
CA PRO A 66 -11.19 -2.99 -14.47
C PRO A 66 -11.60 -1.98 -13.39
N ASP A 67 -10.79 -1.85 -12.33
CA ASP A 67 -11.05 -0.89 -11.25
C ASP A 67 -11.04 0.54 -11.76
N LEU A 68 -10.15 0.86 -12.70
CA LEU A 68 -10.12 2.13 -13.41
C LEU A 68 -10.20 1.90 -14.92
N THR A 69 -11.07 2.64 -15.59
CA THR A 69 -11.19 2.65 -17.05
C THR A 69 -10.99 4.08 -17.56
N PHE A 70 -10.03 4.28 -18.46
CA PHE A 70 -9.68 5.57 -19.05
C PHE A 70 -10.35 5.68 -20.41
N HIS A 71 -11.23 6.66 -20.56
CA HIS A 71 -11.94 6.97 -21.78
C HIS A 71 -11.37 8.24 -22.42
N ALA A 72 -11.07 8.20 -23.72
CA ALA A 72 -10.58 9.36 -24.48
C ALA A 72 -11.72 10.31 -24.85
N GLY A 73 -12.18 11.07 -23.85
CA GLY A 73 -13.25 12.03 -23.99
C GLY A 73 -13.76 12.53 -22.64
N ASN A 74 -15.02 12.91 -22.62
CA ASN A 74 -15.68 13.65 -21.55
C ASN A 74 -16.62 12.78 -20.71
N ASP A 75 -16.90 11.55 -21.15
CA ASP A 75 -17.79 10.61 -20.47
C ASP A 75 -17.36 9.15 -20.67
N LYS A 76 -18.10 8.25 -20.04
CA LYS A 76 -17.92 6.79 -20.08
C LYS A 76 -18.25 6.13 -21.43
N ASN A 77 -18.85 6.87 -22.38
CA ASN A 77 -19.20 6.34 -23.70
C ASN A 77 -18.07 6.57 -24.70
N ALA A 78 -17.10 7.43 -24.38
CA ALA A 78 -15.93 7.64 -25.20
C ALA A 78 -15.02 6.39 -25.25
N PRO A 79 -14.19 6.22 -26.30
CA PRO A 79 -13.37 5.04 -26.51
C PRO A 79 -12.43 4.75 -25.33
N VAL A 80 -12.32 3.49 -24.94
CA VAL A 80 -11.38 3.06 -23.89
C VAL A 80 -9.97 3.08 -24.45
N VAL A 81 -9.07 3.78 -23.77
CA VAL A 81 -7.65 3.89 -24.16
C VAL A 81 -6.71 3.26 -23.15
N GLY A 82 -7.19 2.94 -21.96
CA GLY A 82 -6.39 2.24 -20.97
C GLY A 82 -7.19 1.85 -19.76
N VAL A 83 -6.64 0.91 -19.01
CA VAL A 83 -7.29 0.33 -17.85
C VAL A 83 -6.28 0.10 -16.74
N SER A 84 -6.77 0.07 -15.51
CA SER A 84 -6.03 -0.53 -14.42
C SER A 84 -6.90 -1.50 -13.66
N LYS A 85 -6.31 -2.65 -13.33
CA LYS A 85 -6.88 -3.64 -12.45
C LYS A 85 -6.06 -3.67 -11.17
N PHE A 86 -6.73 -3.34 -10.07
CA PHE A 86 -6.21 -3.51 -8.74
C PHE A 86 -6.24 -5.01 -8.48
N LEU A 87 -5.05 -5.60 -8.38
CA LEU A 87 -4.96 -6.99 -8.00
C LEU A 87 -5.41 -7.06 -6.55
N HIS A 88 -6.58 -7.67 -6.31
CA HIS A 88 -7.13 -7.79 -4.98
C HIS A 88 -6.07 -8.43 -4.08
N PHE A 89 -5.91 -7.84 -2.89
CA PHE A 89 -4.94 -8.29 -1.89
C PHE A 89 -3.47 -8.13 -2.33
N SER A 90 -3.20 -7.29 -3.34
CA SER A 90 -1.87 -6.95 -3.81
C SER A 90 -1.56 -5.48 -3.59
N ARG A 91 -0.27 -5.17 -3.38
CA ARG A 91 0.24 -3.80 -3.51
C ARG A 91 0.69 -3.49 -4.95
N HIS A 92 0.60 -4.48 -5.82
CA HIS A 92 0.90 -4.40 -7.25
C HIS A 92 -0.38 -4.23 -8.06
N MET A 93 -0.28 -3.59 -9.21
CA MET A 93 -1.45 -3.25 -10.03
C MET A 93 -1.12 -3.63 -11.47
N LYS A 94 -2.10 -4.21 -12.17
CA LYS A 94 -2.00 -4.44 -13.61
C LYS A 94 -2.45 -3.17 -14.34
N LEU A 95 -1.68 -2.77 -15.34
CA LEU A 95 -1.94 -1.63 -16.19
C LEU A 95 -2.11 -2.14 -17.61
N GLY A 96 -3.20 -1.76 -18.29
CA GLY A 96 -3.40 -2.07 -19.69
C GLY A 96 -3.42 -0.78 -20.49
N LEU A 97 -2.60 -0.69 -21.54
CA LEU A 97 -2.66 0.38 -22.52
C LEU A 97 -3.42 -0.15 -23.74
N GLY A 98 -4.61 0.41 -23.99
CA GLY A 98 -5.59 -0.09 -24.97
C GLY A 98 -6.92 -0.55 -24.36
N ASP A 99 -7.84 -1.00 -25.22
CA ASP A 99 -9.17 -1.48 -24.83
C ASP A 99 -9.15 -2.99 -24.48
N PRO A 100 -9.48 -3.38 -23.24
CA PRO A 100 -9.49 -4.79 -22.81
C PRO A 100 -10.49 -5.67 -23.56
N GLN A 101 -11.48 -5.11 -24.26
CA GLN A 101 -12.37 -5.89 -25.11
C GLN A 101 -11.64 -6.49 -26.33
N ASN A 102 -10.53 -5.87 -26.74
CA ASN A 102 -9.65 -6.35 -27.80
C ASN A 102 -8.34 -6.88 -27.18
N ILE A 103 -8.40 -8.06 -26.56
CA ILE A 103 -7.30 -8.66 -25.77
C ILE A 103 -5.95 -8.67 -26.51
N ASN A 104 -5.95 -8.88 -27.83
CA ASN A 104 -4.72 -8.94 -28.64
C ASN A 104 -4.06 -7.58 -28.89
N THR A 105 -4.67 -6.48 -28.45
CA THR A 105 -4.20 -5.11 -28.70
C THR A 105 -3.79 -4.36 -27.45
N VAL A 106 -3.92 -4.98 -26.27
CA VAL A 106 -3.59 -4.33 -24.99
C VAL A 106 -2.16 -4.68 -24.56
N GLU A 107 -1.35 -3.65 -24.38
CA GLU A 107 -0.04 -3.81 -23.75
C GLU A 107 -0.21 -3.81 -22.23
N TRP A 108 0.13 -4.94 -21.59
CA TRP A 108 0.00 -5.12 -20.16
C TRP A 108 1.32 -4.90 -19.43
N GLU A 109 1.28 -4.09 -18.39
CA GLU A 109 2.41 -3.78 -17.52
C GLU A 109 2.06 -3.95 -16.05
N ASP A 110 3.09 -4.17 -15.23
CA ASP A 110 2.95 -4.27 -13.78
C ASP A 110 3.46 -2.99 -13.09
N LEU A 111 2.63 -2.40 -12.24
CA LEU A 111 3.01 -1.34 -11.31
C LEU A 111 3.31 -1.94 -9.95
N VAL A 112 4.59 -2.00 -9.61
CA VAL A 112 5.08 -2.76 -8.46
C VAL A 112 5.42 -1.84 -7.29
N SER A 113 4.81 -2.04 -6.13
CA SER A 113 5.23 -1.38 -4.89
C SER A 113 6.64 -1.79 -4.49
N GLN A 114 7.51 -0.81 -4.29
CA GLN A 114 8.90 -1.03 -3.90
C GLN A 114 9.11 -0.93 -2.40
N ASN A 115 8.09 -0.50 -1.65
CA ASN A 115 8.13 -0.50 -0.19
C ASN A 115 6.74 -0.61 0.44
N LEU A 116 6.75 -0.77 1.76
CA LEU A 116 5.55 -0.86 2.60
C LEU A 116 4.88 0.51 2.83
N LYS A 117 5.59 1.62 2.64
CA LYS A 117 5.10 2.99 2.94
C LYS A 117 4.27 3.63 1.81
N HIS A 118 3.89 2.85 0.80
CA HIS A 118 3.12 3.31 -0.36
C HIS A 118 3.68 4.58 -1.02
N ASN A 119 5.01 4.71 -1.09
CA ASN A 119 5.66 5.96 -1.54
C ASN A 119 6.71 5.75 -2.63
N LYS A 120 6.97 4.50 -3.04
CA LYS A 120 7.81 4.14 -4.19
C LYS A 120 7.13 3.06 -5.04
N TYR A 121 7.02 3.32 -6.34
CA TYR A 121 6.40 2.39 -7.28
C TYR A 121 7.14 2.36 -8.59
N ARG A 122 7.37 1.16 -9.09
CA ARG A 122 8.16 0.91 -10.29
C ARG A 122 7.28 0.28 -11.35
N TRP A 123 7.46 0.73 -12.58
CA TRP A 123 6.85 0.13 -13.76
C TRP A 123 7.83 0.23 -14.92
N GLN A 124 7.55 -0.48 -16.01
CA GLN A 124 8.38 -0.48 -17.21
C GLN A 124 7.50 -0.30 -18.43
N MET A 125 8.07 0.25 -19.50
CA MET A 125 7.48 0.18 -20.84
C MET A 125 8.55 0.32 -21.89
N THR A 126 8.20 -0.03 -23.13
CA THR A 126 9.03 0.29 -24.29
C THR A 126 8.76 1.73 -24.71
N VAL A 127 9.78 2.58 -24.71
CA VAL A 127 9.70 3.96 -25.21
C VAL A 127 10.46 4.06 -26.53
N ARG A 128 9.95 4.87 -27.46
CA ARG A 128 10.64 5.13 -28.74
C ARG A 128 11.50 6.38 -28.60
N GLY A 129 12.82 6.18 -28.54
CA GLY A 129 13.82 7.24 -28.52
C GLY A 129 14.39 7.53 -29.91
N VAL A 130 15.30 8.50 -29.96
CA VAL A 130 16.03 8.89 -31.20
C VAL A 130 16.89 7.73 -31.73
N SER A 131 17.34 6.83 -30.85
CA SER A 131 18.17 5.66 -31.14
C SER A 131 17.38 4.35 -31.39
N GLY A 132 16.05 4.41 -31.42
CA GLY A 132 15.17 3.23 -31.56
C GLY A 132 14.29 2.97 -30.34
N ALA A 133 13.57 1.84 -30.36
CA ALA A 133 12.73 1.40 -29.25
C ALA A 133 13.58 0.81 -28.13
N GLU A 134 13.41 1.31 -26.90
CA GLU A 134 14.17 0.88 -25.72
C GLU A 134 13.22 0.56 -24.57
N ARG A 135 13.47 -0.56 -23.87
CA ARG A 135 12.72 -0.94 -22.68
C ARG A 135 13.27 -0.19 -21.46
N ARG A 136 12.48 0.73 -20.90
CA ARG A 136 12.89 1.57 -19.76
C ARG A 136 12.06 1.30 -18.52
N ALA A 137 12.67 1.57 -17.36
CA ALA A 137 12.03 1.47 -16.06
C ALA A 137 11.85 2.86 -15.43
N PHE A 138 10.69 3.08 -14.84
CA PHE A 138 10.31 4.35 -14.26
C PHE A 138 9.85 4.17 -12.82
N MET A 139 10.27 5.09 -11.95
CA MET A 139 9.97 5.04 -10.53
C MET A 139 9.23 6.29 -10.05
N TRP A 140 7.98 6.11 -9.65
CA TRP A 140 7.27 7.10 -8.86
C TRP A 140 7.86 7.15 -7.45
N LYS A 141 8.21 8.35 -7.00
CA LYS A 141 8.74 8.63 -5.65
C LYS A 141 7.95 9.80 -5.04
N ARG A 142 7.48 9.65 -3.80
CA ARG A 142 6.91 10.78 -3.04
C ARG A 142 7.96 11.88 -2.91
N THR A 143 7.55 13.14 -3.06
CA THR A 143 8.45 14.30 -3.01
C THR A 143 7.86 15.45 -2.20
N HIS A 144 8.73 16.14 -1.45
CA HIS A 144 8.39 17.36 -0.71
C HIS A 144 9.17 18.58 -1.22
N SER A 145 10.08 18.39 -2.18
CA SER A 145 10.99 19.42 -2.68
C SER A 145 10.70 19.85 -4.13
N VAL A 146 9.90 19.09 -4.86
CA VAL A 146 9.64 19.32 -6.28
C VAL A 146 8.13 19.46 -6.51
N ALA A 147 7.73 20.49 -7.25
CA ALA A 147 6.36 20.74 -7.67
C ALA A 147 6.31 21.27 -9.11
N VAL A 148 5.13 21.20 -9.71
CA VAL A 148 4.82 21.87 -10.98
C VAL A 148 4.92 23.38 -10.78
N GLU A 149 5.48 24.09 -11.75
CA GLU A 149 5.63 25.55 -11.73
C GLU A 149 4.32 26.28 -11.38
N GLY A 150 4.44 27.36 -10.62
CA GLY A 150 3.29 28.08 -10.04
C GLY A 150 2.52 27.30 -8.96
N SER A 151 3.06 26.17 -8.48
CA SER A 151 2.49 25.37 -7.39
C SER A 151 3.54 25.15 -6.29
N SER A 152 3.11 24.96 -5.04
CA SER A 152 3.99 24.78 -3.90
C SER A 152 4.13 23.30 -3.54
N ALA A 153 5.35 22.78 -3.52
CA ALA A 153 5.65 21.49 -2.90
C ALA A 153 5.48 21.64 -1.37
N SER A 154 4.26 21.51 -0.88
CA SER A 154 4.03 21.55 0.56
C SER A 154 4.65 20.32 1.20
N ILE A 155 5.47 20.51 2.22
CA ILE A 155 6.02 19.43 3.05
C ILE A 155 4.88 18.63 3.72
N TRP A 156 3.75 19.29 3.95
CA TRP A 156 2.54 18.69 4.53
C TRP A 156 1.70 17.89 3.52
N SER A 157 2.01 17.97 2.23
CA SER A 157 1.34 17.16 1.22
C SER A 157 2.02 15.79 1.12
N SER A 158 1.34 14.76 1.61
CA SER A 158 1.70 13.36 1.36
C SER A 158 1.39 12.89 -0.09
N ARG A 159 0.87 13.81 -0.92
CA ARG A 159 0.26 13.53 -2.23
C ARG A 159 1.04 14.10 -3.42
N ASN A 160 2.26 14.56 -3.19
CA ASN A 160 3.15 15.06 -4.25
C ASN A 160 4.10 13.95 -4.67
N PHE A 161 4.24 13.74 -5.98
CA PHE A 161 5.05 12.67 -6.55
C PHE A 161 5.90 13.17 -7.70
N LYS A 162 7.09 12.59 -7.85
CA LYS A 162 7.94 12.73 -9.03
C LYS A 162 8.13 11.36 -9.66
N LEU A 163 8.11 11.31 -10.99
CA LEU A 163 8.47 10.14 -11.77
C LEU A 163 9.90 10.31 -12.26
N VAL A 164 10.73 9.31 -11.99
CA VAL A 164 12.14 9.29 -12.37
C VAL A 164 12.36 8.17 -13.37
N ASP A 165 13.03 8.45 -14.49
CA ASP A 165 13.60 7.42 -15.36
C ASP A 165 14.82 6.83 -14.65
N GLU A 166 14.80 5.52 -14.36
CA GLU A 166 15.87 4.88 -13.59
C GLU A 166 17.21 4.83 -14.33
N GLN A 167 17.20 4.88 -15.66
CA GLN A 167 18.41 4.79 -16.46
C GLN A 167 19.14 6.14 -16.55
N THR A 168 18.38 7.24 -16.68
CA THR A 168 18.93 8.59 -16.83
C THR A 168 18.94 9.39 -15.53
N GLU A 169 18.27 8.89 -14.49
CA GLU A 169 17.97 9.55 -13.22
C GLU A 169 17.20 10.87 -13.35
N GLN A 170 16.69 11.20 -14.55
CA GLN A 170 15.97 12.43 -14.81
C GLN A 170 14.53 12.37 -14.30
N ILE A 171 14.03 13.50 -13.80
CA ILE A 171 12.61 13.67 -13.46
C ILE A 171 11.83 13.89 -14.75
N VAL A 172 11.04 12.90 -15.14
CA VAL A 172 10.28 12.90 -16.39
C VAL A 172 8.84 13.35 -16.22
N ALA A 173 8.28 13.23 -15.01
CA ALA A 173 6.97 13.79 -14.67
C ALA A 173 6.88 14.23 -13.19
N ILE A 174 6.01 15.19 -12.90
CA ILE A 174 5.74 15.70 -11.55
C ILE A 174 4.24 15.85 -11.36
N PHE A 175 3.72 15.28 -10.29
CA PHE A 175 2.37 15.56 -9.82
C PHE A 175 2.42 16.43 -8.55
N THR A 176 1.65 17.51 -8.56
CA THR A 176 1.45 18.38 -7.39
C THR A 176 -0.01 18.42 -7.00
N SER A 177 -0.31 17.96 -5.79
CA SER A 177 -1.67 17.95 -5.26
C SER A 177 -2.17 19.37 -4.98
N SER A 178 -3.45 19.60 -5.28
CA SER A 178 -4.17 20.81 -4.92
C SER A 178 -5.10 20.60 -3.71
N ALA A 179 -4.96 19.49 -2.98
CA ALA A 179 -5.86 19.08 -1.90
C ALA A 179 -6.06 20.13 -0.79
N PHE A 180 -5.09 21.04 -0.58
CA PHE A 180 -5.19 22.14 0.39
C PHE A 180 -5.75 23.45 -0.18
N LYS A 181 -5.99 23.52 -1.51
CA LYS A 181 -6.41 24.74 -2.23
C LYS A 181 -7.76 24.61 -2.90
N SER A 182 -8.25 23.40 -3.18
CA SER A 182 -9.53 23.18 -3.85
C SER A 182 -10.10 21.80 -3.51
N VAL A 183 -11.42 21.76 -3.30
CA VAL A 183 -12.18 20.53 -3.04
C VAL A 183 -12.44 19.73 -4.33
N LYS A 184 -12.54 20.41 -5.48
CA LYS A 184 -12.84 19.78 -6.78
C LYS A 184 -11.60 19.45 -7.59
N LYS A 185 -10.52 20.23 -7.44
CA LYS A 185 -9.28 20.05 -8.22
C LYS A 185 -8.30 19.16 -7.46
N SER A 186 -8.07 17.95 -7.96
CA SER A 186 -7.15 16.97 -7.36
C SER A 186 -5.70 17.45 -7.43
N GLY A 187 -5.29 18.05 -8.55
CA GLY A 187 -3.93 18.57 -8.71
C GLY A 187 -3.55 18.94 -10.14
N LYS A 188 -2.24 19.11 -10.34
CA LYS A 188 -1.60 19.34 -11.64
C LYS A 188 -0.56 18.25 -11.89
N LEU A 189 -0.58 17.65 -13.08
CA LEU A 189 0.43 16.70 -13.55
C LEU A 189 1.20 17.34 -14.71
N ARG A 190 2.52 17.44 -14.60
CA ARG A 190 3.39 17.89 -15.68
C ARG A 190 4.24 16.73 -16.17
N ILE A 191 4.29 16.51 -17.48
CA ILE A 191 5.16 15.53 -18.14
C ILE A 191 6.16 16.29 -18.99
N SER A 192 7.44 16.14 -18.68
CA SER A 192 8.53 16.92 -19.29
C SER A 192 9.34 16.11 -20.31
N SER A 193 9.21 14.78 -20.33
CA SER A 193 9.84 13.92 -21.34
C SER A 193 9.09 13.92 -22.67
N ASN A 194 9.80 13.59 -23.77
CA ASN A 194 9.23 13.49 -25.11
C ASN A 194 9.18 12.02 -25.60
N TYR A 195 8.74 11.10 -24.73
CA TYR A 195 8.70 9.66 -25.04
C TYR A 195 7.45 9.22 -25.82
N GLY A 196 6.58 10.15 -26.18
CA GLY A 196 5.39 9.91 -27.02
C GLY A 196 4.08 9.80 -26.23
N GLN A 197 2.97 9.73 -26.97
CA GLN A 197 1.61 9.78 -26.40
C GLN A 197 1.28 8.54 -25.55
N GLU A 198 1.76 7.36 -25.93
CA GLU A 198 1.59 6.14 -25.14
C GLU A 198 2.26 6.25 -23.76
N PHE A 199 3.45 6.86 -23.71
CA PHE A 199 4.11 7.15 -22.44
C PHE A 199 3.29 8.13 -21.60
N ASP A 200 2.79 9.22 -22.19
CA ASP A 200 1.95 10.19 -21.47
C ASP A 200 0.70 9.54 -20.88
N LEU A 201 0.06 8.65 -21.65
CA LEU A 201 -1.10 7.89 -21.21
C LEU A 201 -0.73 6.91 -20.08
N MET A 202 0.38 6.19 -20.19
CA MET A 202 0.85 5.30 -19.12
C MET A 202 1.21 6.07 -17.83
N VAL A 203 1.76 7.29 -17.94
CA VAL A 203 1.96 8.18 -16.79
C VAL A 203 0.62 8.55 -16.16
N LEU A 204 -0.42 8.83 -16.95
CA LEU A 204 -1.78 9.10 -16.44
C LEU A 204 -2.42 7.87 -15.78
N ILE A 205 -2.26 6.68 -16.35
CA ILE A 205 -2.77 5.42 -15.78
C ILE A 205 -2.06 5.11 -14.45
N THR A 206 -0.72 5.12 -14.44
CA THR A 206 0.10 4.89 -13.23
C THR A 206 -0.09 5.99 -12.16
N TRP A 207 -0.50 7.19 -12.57
CA TRP A 207 -0.88 8.27 -11.66
C TRP A 207 -2.29 8.08 -11.08
N GLY A 208 -3.28 7.78 -11.92
CA GLY A 208 -4.67 7.62 -11.52
C GLY A 208 -4.79 6.53 -10.46
N THR A 209 -4.14 5.40 -10.72
CA THR A 209 -3.98 4.28 -9.78
C THR A 209 -3.45 4.67 -8.40
N ARG A 210 -2.57 5.67 -8.29
CA ARG A 210 -1.96 6.13 -7.03
C ARG A 210 -2.86 7.06 -6.24
N ILE A 211 -3.53 7.97 -6.92
CA ILE A 211 -4.45 8.92 -6.27
C ILE A 211 -5.72 8.22 -5.83
N LEU A 212 -6.18 7.24 -6.58
CA LEU A 212 -7.40 6.48 -6.27
C LEU A 212 -7.22 5.47 -5.13
N HIS A 213 -5.99 5.01 -4.87
CA HIS A 213 -5.70 4.13 -3.72
C HIS A 213 -5.49 4.87 -2.38
N TYR A 214 -5.26 6.21 -2.41
CA TYR A 214 -4.87 6.99 -1.22
C TYR A 214 -5.65 8.31 -1.02
N ILE A 215 -6.65 8.60 -1.86
CA ILE A 215 -7.52 9.78 -1.71
C ILE A 215 -8.98 9.37 -1.58
N PRO A 216 -9.52 9.66 -0.41
CA PRO A 216 -10.86 10.16 -0.29
C PRO A 216 -10.84 11.69 -0.29
N ALA A 217 -11.97 12.25 -0.73
CA ALA A 217 -12.20 13.68 -0.77
C ALA A 217 -11.91 14.36 0.59
N THR A 218 -11.37 15.59 0.48
CA THR A 218 -11.28 16.66 1.47
C THR A 218 -10.39 16.49 2.72
N ILE A 219 -9.24 17.19 2.73
CA ILE A 219 -8.47 17.54 3.94
C ILE A 219 -8.75 19.00 4.29
N ASN A 220 -9.34 19.24 5.46
CA ASN A 220 -9.29 20.51 6.16
C ASN A 220 -8.07 20.58 7.11
N ALA A 221 -7.56 21.81 7.30
CA ALA A 221 -6.65 22.35 8.31
C ALA A 221 -5.10 22.14 8.20
N PRO A 222 -4.29 23.23 8.23
CA PRO A 222 -2.83 23.20 8.29
C PRO A 222 -2.29 23.13 9.73
N GLY A 223 -1.34 22.23 9.99
CA GLY A 223 -0.61 22.12 11.27
C GLY A 223 0.68 22.95 11.32
N PRO A 224 1.18 23.35 12.52
CA PRO A 224 2.33 24.23 12.68
C PRO A 224 3.68 23.50 12.51
N HIS A 225 4.68 24.23 12.02
CA HIS A 225 6.03 23.77 11.62
C HIS A 225 6.78 22.95 12.70
N ARG A 226 7.32 21.79 12.30
CA ARG A 226 8.08 20.85 13.16
C ARG A 226 9.59 20.88 12.88
N LYS A 227 10.39 20.74 13.95
CA LYS A 227 11.87 20.76 13.97
C LYS A 227 12.44 19.36 13.63
N SER A 228 13.58 19.28 12.91
CA SER A 228 14.26 18.00 12.57
C SER A 228 14.78 17.30 13.83
N ARG A 229 14.47 16.00 13.97
CA ARG A 229 14.86 15.15 15.11
C ARG A 229 16.09 14.27 14.85
N HIS A 230 16.52 14.10 13.59
CA HIS A 230 17.56 13.12 13.20
C HIS A 230 18.88 13.73 12.68
N GLY A 231 19.06 15.05 12.81
CA GLY A 231 20.33 15.67 12.44
C GLY A 231 21.53 15.14 13.20
N CYS A 232 22.72 15.19 12.59
CA CYS A 232 23.97 14.88 13.27
C CYS A 232 24.14 15.76 14.51
N LEU A 233 24.92 15.28 15.48
CA LEU A 233 25.17 15.95 16.74
C LEU A 233 25.68 17.38 16.52
N GLU A 234 26.53 17.59 15.51
CA GLU A 234 27.08 18.91 15.23
C GLU A 234 26.06 19.88 14.61
N CYS A 235 25.17 19.41 13.72
CA CYS A 235 24.07 20.24 13.21
C CYS A 235 23.03 20.53 14.30
N LYS A 236 22.75 19.57 15.18
CA LYS A 236 21.88 19.74 16.36
C LYS A 236 22.46 20.77 17.33
N ARG A 237 23.74 20.63 17.70
CA ARG A 237 24.47 21.57 18.56
C ARG A 237 24.39 23.00 18.01
N ARG A 238 24.53 23.13 16.69
CA ARG A 238 24.51 24.41 15.99
C ARG A 238 23.12 24.93 15.64
N ARG A 239 22.05 24.19 15.99
CA ARG A 239 20.65 24.54 15.69
C ARG A 239 20.40 24.84 14.20
N VAL A 240 21.10 24.13 13.30
CA VAL A 240 20.92 24.22 11.84
C VAL A 240 20.34 22.92 11.29
N LYS A 241 19.60 22.99 10.17
CA LYS A 241 19.00 21.81 9.55
C LYS A 241 20.09 20.90 8.98
N CYS A 242 20.10 19.65 9.42
CA CYS A 242 20.95 18.59 8.86
C CYS A 242 20.25 17.98 7.63
N ASP A 243 21.01 17.67 6.59
CA ASP A 243 20.56 16.91 5.43
C ASP A 243 20.70 15.39 5.63
N GLU A 244 21.31 14.97 6.75
CA GLU A 244 21.36 13.60 7.25
C GLU A 244 22.10 12.63 6.32
N THR A 245 22.92 13.15 5.39
CA THR A 245 23.80 12.32 4.57
C THR A 245 24.85 11.65 5.46
N ARG A 246 25.11 10.36 5.19
CA ARG A 246 26.09 9.52 5.90
C ARG A 246 27.22 9.14 4.93
N PRO A 247 28.48 9.04 5.38
CA PRO A 247 28.96 9.14 6.76
C PRO A 247 29.02 10.57 7.33
N VAL A 248 29.05 11.60 6.47
CA VAL A 248 29.15 13.02 6.86
C VAL A 248 28.03 13.84 6.19
N CYS A 249 27.34 14.68 6.96
CA CYS A 249 26.30 15.57 6.44
C CYS A 249 26.90 16.69 5.57
N SER A 250 26.23 17.21 4.55
CA SER A 250 26.84 18.24 3.65
C SER A 250 27.24 19.50 4.40
N ASN A 251 26.52 19.84 5.49
CA ASN A 251 26.83 20.99 6.34
C ASN A 251 28.10 20.80 7.18
N CYS A 252 28.41 19.57 7.60
CA CYS A 252 29.66 19.25 8.29
C CYS A 252 30.82 19.07 7.29
N SER A 253 30.55 18.48 6.12
CA SER A 253 31.53 18.31 5.04
C SER A 253 32.08 19.65 4.56
N LYS A 254 31.21 20.61 4.22
CA LYS A 254 31.62 21.97 3.80
C LYS A 254 32.44 22.73 4.84
N ARG A 255 32.34 22.34 6.11
CA ARG A 255 33.00 23.02 7.23
C ARG A 255 34.16 22.22 7.82
N GLN A 256 34.47 21.06 7.24
CA GLN A 256 35.47 20.12 7.77
C GLN A 256 35.28 19.86 9.27
N ALA A 257 34.02 19.80 9.72
CA ALA A 257 33.67 19.57 11.11
C ALA A 257 33.41 18.08 11.36
N GLU A 258 33.77 17.59 12.54
CA GLU A 258 33.53 16.21 12.94
C GLU A 258 32.02 15.92 13.02
N CYS A 259 31.56 14.95 12.22
CA CYS A 259 30.14 14.67 12.06
C CYS A 259 29.76 13.37 12.77
N GLY A 260 29.42 13.48 14.05
CA GLY A 260 28.91 12.37 14.85
C GLY A 260 27.39 12.21 14.75
N TYR A 261 26.91 10.98 14.64
CA TYR A 261 25.51 10.60 14.87
C TYR A 261 25.46 9.72 16.12
N ASP A 262 24.44 9.85 16.98
CA ASP A 262 24.28 8.96 18.14
C ASP A 262 24.28 7.50 17.68
N SER A 263 25.20 6.72 18.24
CA SER A 263 25.44 5.32 17.90
C SER A 263 24.43 4.39 18.57
N VAL A 264 23.16 4.51 18.19
CA VAL A 264 22.16 3.47 18.37
C VAL A 264 21.31 3.45 17.09
N ASN A 265 21.35 2.32 16.37
CA ASN A 265 20.82 2.06 15.02
C ASN A 265 21.80 2.27 13.85
N PHE A 266 22.67 1.28 13.66
CA PHE A 266 23.06 0.81 12.31
C PHE A 266 22.45 -0.60 12.19
N LEU A 267 21.72 -0.95 11.13
CA LEU A 267 22.28 -1.37 9.85
C LEU A 267 21.30 -1.09 8.70
N LEU A 268 21.77 -0.41 7.65
CA LEU A 268 21.23 -0.49 6.29
C LEU A 268 22.40 -0.50 5.29
N TRP A 269 22.52 -1.65 4.63
CA TRP A 269 22.84 -1.88 3.21
C TRP A 269 24.27 -1.74 2.70
N THR A 270 24.75 -2.85 2.15
CA THR A 270 25.41 -2.89 0.84
C THR A 270 24.66 -3.90 -0.05
N ASN A 271 24.03 -3.40 -1.12
CA ASN A 271 23.75 -4.18 -2.32
C ASN A 271 24.83 -3.76 -3.33
N GLU A 272 25.65 -4.70 -3.79
CA GLU A 272 26.30 -4.59 -5.09
C GLU A 272 26.13 -5.90 -5.85
N ALA A 273 25.77 -5.74 -7.12
CA ALA A 273 25.66 -6.79 -8.10
C ALA A 273 27.04 -7.41 -8.39
N SER A 274 26.99 -8.66 -8.84
CA SER A 274 28.09 -9.48 -9.33
C SER A 274 29.22 -8.70 -10.04
N HIS A 275 30.37 -8.62 -9.38
CA HIS A 275 31.66 -8.52 -10.06
C HIS A 275 32.58 -9.66 -9.61
N ARG A 276 32.84 -10.51 -10.59
CA ARG A 276 33.88 -11.53 -10.66
C ARG A 276 35.26 -10.87 -10.40
N SER A 277 35.97 -11.28 -9.37
CA SER A 277 37.45 -11.20 -9.24
C SER A 277 37.88 -12.05 -8.04
N MET A 278 38.38 -13.26 -8.31
CA MET A 278 39.81 -13.59 -8.23
C MET A 278 40.37 -13.51 -6.80
N SER A 279 40.23 -14.59 -6.04
CA SER A 279 41.09 -14.86 -4.89
C SER A 279 42.45 -15.36 -5.39
N VAL A 280 43.46 -14.53 -5.20
CA VAL A 280 44.88 -14.87 -5.29
C VAL A 280 45.17 -15.91 -4.19
N ILE A 281 45.47 -17.14 -4.60
CA ILE A 281 46.05 -18.16 -3.73
C ILE A 281 47.56 -18.08 -3.89
N SER A 282 48.25 -17.81 -2.79
CA SER A 282 49.70 -17.81 -2.68
C SER A 282 50.27 -19.20 -2.97
N GLU A 283 51.19 -19.27 -3.94
CA GLU A 283 52.02 -20.44 -4.23
C GLU A 283 53.10 -20.64 -3.15
N SER A 284 53.25 -21.90 -2.71
CA SER A 284 54.52 -22.44 -2.22
C SER A 284 54.84 -23.73 -2.98
N LYS A 285 56.00 -23.75 -3.65
CA LYS A 285 56.49 -24.78 -4.58
C LYS A 285 56.89 -26.11 -3.91
N GLY A 286 56.71 -27.22 -4.64
CA GLY A 286 57.44 -28.49 -4.49
C GLY A 286 57.03 -29.53 -5.56
N PRO A 287 57.95 -30.28 -6.24
CA PRO A 287 57.70 -30.86 -7.58
C PRO A 287 57.61 -32.41 -7.69
N GLN A 288 57.26 -32.88 -8.91
CA GLN A 288 57.41 -34.23 -9.56
C GLN A 288 56.10 -35.05 -9.74
N LEU A 289 55.77 -35.81 -10.81
CA LEU A 289 56.25 -36.18 -12.17
C LEU A 289 54.99 -36.82 -12.92
N PRO A 290 54.98 -37.09 -14.25
CA PRO A 290 53.74 -37.23 -15.05
C PRO A 290 53.22 -38.66 -15.39
N GLU A 291 51.97 -38.68 -15.90
CA GLU A 291 51.23 -39.66 -16.76
C GLU A 291 50.44 -40.84 -16.13
N PRO A 292 49.40 -41.42 -16.81
CA PRO A 292 48.62 -40.96 -17.98
C PRO A 292 47.07 -41.14 -17.88
N THR A 293 46.36 -40.47 -18.81
CA THR A 293 45.00 -40.71 -19.36
C THR A 293 44.00 -41.66 -18.68
N HIS A 294 42.83 -41.13 -18.32
CA HIS A 294 41.55 -41.84 -18.51
C HIS A 294 40.44 -40.88 -18.96
N VAL A 295 39.95 -41.13 -20.17
CA VAL A 295 38.73 -40.55 -20.74
C VAL A 295 37.54 -40.99 -19.89
N SER A 296 36.76 -40.05 -19.40
CA SER A 296 35.37 -40.31 -19.02
C SER A 296 34.58 -39.03 -19.18
N ALA A 297 33.80 -38.99 -20.26
CA ALA A 297 32.63 -38.15 -20.37
C ALA A 297 31.77 -38.40 -19.12
N LYS A 298 31.51 -37.34 -18.36
CA LYS A 298 30.46 -37.34 -17.34
C LYS A 298 29.56 -36.14 -17.61
N ASP A 299 28.35 -36.49 -18.04
CA ASP A 299 27.14 -35.69 -17.90
C ASP A 299 26.99 -35.26 -16.43
N ASP A 300 27.42 -34.04 -16.11
CA ASP A 300 27.07 -33.39 -14.85
C ASP A 300 25.75 -32.64 -15.03
N ALA A 301 24.67 -33.39 -15.28
CA ALA A 301 23.33 -33.01 -14.86
C ALA A 301 23.07 -33.66 -13.49
N ALA A 302 23.86 -33.27 -12.49
CA ALA A 302 23.64 -33.68 -11.12
C ALA A 302 22.34 -33.02 -10.63
N HIS A 303 21.28 -33.82 -10.57
CA HIS A 303 20.08 -33.55 -9.78
C HIS A 303 20.49 -33.30 -8.32
N SER A 304 20.70 -32.03 -7.97
CA SER A 304 20.71 -31.60 -6.58
C SER A 304 19.33 -31.95 -6.00
N ARG A 305 19.27 -33.02 -5.19
CA ARG A 305 18.07 -33.32 -4.40
C ARG A 305 17.68 -32.05 -3.65
N PRO A 306 16.41 -31.61 -3.69
CA PRO A 306 16.01 -30.42 -2.95
C PRO A 306 16.34 -30.63 -1.47
N SER A 307 17.26 -29.81 -0.95
CA SER A 307 17.63 -29.83 0.46
C SER A 307 16.40 -29.45 1.29
N LEU A 308 16.19 -30.15 2.40
CA LEU A 308 15.09 -29.89 3.32
C LEU A 308 15.15 -28.43 3.82
N ASN A 309 14.10 -27.65 3.61
CA ASN A 309 14.03 -26.27 4.07
C ASN A 309 13.68 -26.23 5.56
N LEU A 310 14.69 -26.09 6.41
CA LEU A 310 14.53 -26.04 7.87
C LEU A 310 13.74 -24.82 8.34
N ASN A 311 13.75 -23.71 7.60
CA ASN A 311 12.96 -22.53 7.94
C ASN A 311 11.47 -22.82 7.82
N ASP A 312 11.04 -23.44 6.71
CA ASP A 312 9.63 -23.78 6.50
C ASP A 312 9.15 -24.80 7.54
N LEU A 313 10.01 -25.73 7.95
CA LEU A 313 9.71 -26.67 9.05
C LEU A 313 9.54 -25.97 10.39
N GLU A 314 10.38 -24.98 10.72
CA GLU A 314 10.21 -24.17 11.93
C GLU A 314 8.86 -23.43 11.90
N LEU A 315 8.49 -22.85 10.76
CA LEU A 315 7.22 -22.14 10.58
C LEU A 315 6.00 -23.08 10.65
N MET A 316 6.11 -24.29 10.10
CA MET A 316 5.06 -25.30 10.21
C MET A 316 4.92 -25.79 11.67
N MET A 317 6.03 -26.00 12.38
CA MET A 317 6.02 -26.34 13.79
C MET A 317 5.37 -25.23 14.62
N GLN A 318 5.66 -23.96 14.31
CA GLN A 318 4.98 -22.82 14.93
C GLN A 318 3.47 -22.82 14.66
N TRP A 319 3.04 -23.22 13.45
CA TRP A 319 1.61 -23.37 13.16
C TRP A 319 0.98 -24.37 14.12
N CYS A 320 1.51 -25.60 14.15
CA CYS A 320 0.99 -26.70 14.96
C CYS A 320 0.98 -26.39 16.46
N ASN A 321 1.96 -25.63 16.95
CA ASN A 321 2.09 -25.34 18.37
C ASN A 321 1.24 -24.16 18.83
N SER A 322 1.04 -23.13 17.98
CA SER A 322 0.46 -21.87 18.48
C SER A 322 -0.29 -21.04 17.44
N THR A 323 0.16 -20.92 16.19
CA THR A 323 -0.47 -19.96 15.25
C THR A 323 -1.92 -20.27 14.95
N TYR A 324 -2.28 -21.55 14.85
CA TYR A 324 -3.65 -21.95 14.51
C TYR A 324 -4.69 -21.42 15.52
N GLN A 325 -4.28 -21.19 16.78
CA GLN A 325 -5.17 -20.81 17.88
C GLN A 325 -5.88 -19.47 17.62
N VAL A 326 -5.24 -18.57 16.89
CA VAL A 326 -5.83 -17.26 16.52
C VAL A 326 -7.06 -17.43 15.60
N LEU A 327 -7.14 -18.52 14.84
CA LEU A 327 -8.26 -18.82 13.94
C LEU A 327 -9.33 -19.71 14.61
N THR A 328 -8.97 -20.33 15.73
CA THR A 328 -9.88 -21.14 16.55
C THR A 328 -10.87 -20.25 17.30
N ARG A 329 -12.16 -20.59 17.22
CA ARG A 329 -13.23 -19.88 17.96
C ARG A 329 -13.54 -20.54 19.30
N ASN A 330 -13.50 -21.87 19.32
CA ASN A 330 -13.80 -22.71 20.47
C ASN A 330 -13.22 -24.12 20.25
N GLU A 331 -13.37 -24.98 21.26
CA GLU A 331 -12.92 -26.38 21.25
C GLU A 331 -13.48 -27.21 20.07
N ARG A 332 -14.65 -26.85 19.52
CA ARG A 332 -15.26 -27.56 18.37
C ARG A 332 -14.57 -27.21 17.05
N THR A 333 -14.03 -26.00 16.95
CA THR A 333 -13.31 -25.53 15.74
C THR A 333 -11.80 -25.76 15.80
N ASP A 334 -11.24 -26.01 17.00
CA ASP A 334 -9.81 -26.27 17.22
C ASP A 334 -9.27 -27.40 16.32
N PRO A 335 -9.89 -28.58 16.24
CA PRO A 335 -9.35 -29.69 15.46
C PRO A 335 -9.27 -29.39 13.96
N VAL A 336 -10.16 -28.53 13.45
CA VAL A 336 -10.16 -28.15 12.04
C VAL A 336 -8.92 -27.33 11.71
N TRP A 337 -8.64 -26.28 12.48
CA TRP A 337 -7.46 -25.43 12.25
C TRP A 337 -6.14 -26.11 12.62
N ARG A 338 -6.14 -26.93 13.68
CA ARG A 338 -4.93 -27.61 14.16
C ARG A 338 -4.52 -28.79 13.29
N LEU A 339 -5.48 -29.59 12.82
CA LEU A 339 -5.20 -30.87 12.15
C LEU A 339 -5.63 -30.86 10.68
N ARG A 340 -6.90 -30.51 10.39
CA ARG A 340 -7.46 -30.63 9.03
C ARG A 340 -6.91 -29.62 8.04
N VAL A 341 -6.68 -28.38 8.48
CA VAL A 341 -6.12 -27.32 7.63
C VAL A 341 -4.69 -27.66 7.18
N PRO A 342 -3.78 -28.13 8.04
CA PRO A 342 -2.49 -28.67 7.61
C PRO A 342 -2.58 -29.86 6.64
N GLU A 343 -3.49 -30.82 6.88
CA GLU A 343 -3.72 -31.95 5.97
C GLU A 343 -4.15 -31.46 4.58
N GLU A 344 -5.08 -30.51 4.51
CA GLU A 344 -5.52 -29.88 3.26
C GLU A 344 -4.36 -29.12 2.57
N ALA A 345 -3.51 -28.45 3.35
CA ALA A 345 -2.38 -27.69 2.83
C ALA A 345 -1.34 -28.55 2.11
N LEU A 346 -1.22 -29.84 2.45
CA LEU A 346 -0.35 -30.79 1.74
C LEU A 346 -0.80 -31.04 0.29
N LEU A 347 -2.10 -30.90 0.02
CA LEU A 347 -2.69 -31.05 -1.31
C LEU A 347 -2.75 -29.72 -2.08
N HIS A 348 -2.72 -28.59 -1.36
CA HIS A 348 -2.88 -27.25 -1.91
C HIS A 348 -1.73 -26.32 -1.51
N PRO A 349 -0.67 -26.22 -2.34
CA PRO A 349 0.50 -25.37 -2.06
C PRO A 349 0.19 -23.90 -1.67
N PRO A 350 -0.82 -23.22 -2.27
CA PRO A 350 -1.15 -21.84 -1.87
C PRO A 350 -1.59 -21.73 -0.40
N LEU A 351 -2.32 -22.73 0.11
CA LEU A 351 -2.72 -22.77 1.51
C LEU A 351 -1.49 -23.00 2.42
N MET A 352 -0.57 -23.89 2.02
CA MET A 352 0.68 -24.10 2.75
C MET A 352 1.48 -22.80 2.88
N HIS A 353 1.66 -22.08 1.78
CA HIS A 353 2.32 -20.78 1.81
C HIS A 353 1.61 -19.78 2.74
N GLY A 354 0.26 -19.76 2.76
CA GLY A 354 -0.49 -18.93 3.73
C GLY A 354 -0.21 -19.31 5.18
N ILE A 355 -0.19 -20.61 5.51
CA ILE A 355 0.12 -21.13 6.85
C ILE A 355 1.52 -20.68 7.29
N LEU A 356 2.52 -20.87 6.43
CA LEU A 356 3.91 -20.50 6.71
C LEU A 356 4.06 -18.98 6.85
N ALA A 357 3.40 -18.20 5.99
CA ALA A 357 3.41 -16.75 6.05
C ALA A 357 2.85 -16.23 7.37
N LEU A 358 1.70 -16.75 7.81
CA LEU A 358 1.08 -16.33 9.07
C LEU A 358 1.91 -16.76 10.28
N SER A 359 2.50 -17.96 10.26
CA SER A 359 3.41 -18.41 11.31
C SER A 359 4.66 -17.54 11.42
N ALA A 360 5.23 -17.11 10.30
CA ALA A 360 6.38 -16.22 10.29
C ALA A 360 6.04 -14.85 10.90
N VAL A 361 4.86 -14.29 10.57
CA VAL A 361 4.35 -13.08 11.23
C VAL A 361 4.18 -13.31 12.73
N HIS A 362 3.56 -14.42 13.14
CA HIS A 362 3.33 -14.72 14.54
C HIS A 362 4.64 -14.73 15.33
N ILE A 363 5.69 -15.42 14.84
CA ILE A 363 7.02 -15.41 15.47
C ILE A 363 7.59 -14.00 15.57
N ALA A 364 7.56 -13.24 14.46
CA ALA A 364 8.10 -11.89 14.42
C ALA A 364 7.43 -10.94 15.43
N ARG A 365 6.16 -11.22 15.79
CA ARG A 365 5.35 -10.43 16.72
C ARG A 365 5.52 -10.85 18.18
N THR A 366 5.63 -12.15 18.47
CA THR A 366 5.58 -12.66 19.84
C THR A 366 6.93 -13.07 20.42
N ARG A 367 7.94 -13.32 19.57
CA ARG A 367 9.29 -13.67 20.03
C ARG A 367 10.21 -12.45 19.99
N ASP A 368 11.03 -12.31 21.03
CA ASP A 368 12.16 -11.38 21.00
C ASP A 368 13.39 -12.07 20.40
N ASP A 369 13.33 -12.29 19.08
CA ASP A 369 14.36 -12.96 18.29
C ASP A 369 15.08 -11.94 17.37
N HIS A 370 16.41 -11.98 17.36
CA HIS A 370 17.24 -11.21 16.43
C HIS A 370 16.91 -11.48 14.95
N ARG A 371 16.39 -12.67 14.61
CA ARG A 371 15.94 -13.06 13.27
C ARG A 371 14.59 -12.46 12.86
N ARG A 372 13.99 -11.57 13.67
CA ARG A 372 12.73 -10.88 13.34
C ARG A 372 12.67 -10.33 11.90
N PRO A 373 13.71 -9.68 11.34
CA PRO A 373 13.68 -9.22 9.95
C PRO A 373 13.59 -10.37 8.93
N GLU A 374 14.22 -11.50 9.20
CA GLU A 374 14.20 -12.69 8.35
C GLU A 374 12.80 -13.31 8.32
N TYR A 375 12.14 -13.42 9.48
CA TYR A 375 10.76 -13.88 9.55
C TYR A 375 9.78 -12.95 8.82
N ILE A 376 9.95 -11.63 8.93
CA ILE A 376 9.15 -10.67 8.15
C ILE A 376 9.39 -10.86 6.65
N SER A 377 10.64 -11.09 6.23
CA SER A 377 10.97 -11.37 4.83
C SER A 377 10.30 -12.66 4.35
N ALA A 378 10.43 -13.76 5.10
CA ALA A 378 9.80 -15.04 4.79
C ALA A 378 8.27 -14.91 4.73
N ALA A 379 7.68 -14.18 5.67
CA ALA A 379 6.25 -13.87 5.68
C ALA A 379 5.78 -13.18 4.40
N VAL A 380 6.57 -12.24 3.86
CA VAL A 380 6.24 -11.54 2.61
C VAL A 380 6.38 -12.46 1.40
N VAL A 381 7.45 -13.27 1.34
CA VAL A 381 7.69 -14.20 0.24
C VAL A 381 6.54 -15.19 0.12
N HIS A 382 6.24 -15.92 1.20
CA HIS A 382 5.16 -16.89 1.17
C HIS A 382 3.78 -16.27 0.99
N GLN A 383 3.53 -15.08 1.56
CA GLN A 383 2.25 -14.39 1.29
C GLN A 383 2.10 -14.04 -0.19
N ASN A 384 3.18 -13.60 -0.85
CA ASN A 384 3.14 -13.27 -2.28
C ASN A 384 2.89 -14.53 -3.12
N GLU A 385 3.52 -15.66 -2.78
CA GLU A 385 3.31 -16.96 -3.45
C GLU A 385 1.87 -17.45 -3.26
N ALA A 386 1.39 -17.47 -2.01
CA ALA A 386 0.01 -17.86 -1.68
C ALA A 386 -0.99 -17.02 -2.47
N LEU A 387 -0.84 -15.70 -2.48
CA LEU A 387 -1.77 -14.79 -3.14
C LEU A 387 -1.66 -14.78 -4.66
N ALA A 388 -0.51 -15.12 -5.24
CA ALA A 388 -0.39 -15.26 -6.69
C ALA A 388 -1.29 -16.37 -7.20
N SER A 389 -1.15 -17.58 -6.64
CA SER A 389 -1.96 -18.74 -7.02
C SER A 389 -3.41 -18.62 -6.56
N PHE A 390 -3.66 -18.06 -5.37
CA PHE A 390 -5.03 -17.83 -4.89
C PHE A 390 -5.85 -16.98 -5.87
N ARG A 391 -5.23 -15.98 -6.51
CA ARG A 391 -5.90 -15.11 -7.49
C ARG A 391 -6.32 -15.85 -8.76
N GLU A 392 -5.52 -16.82 -9.21
CA GLU A 392 -5.84 -17.63 -10.39
C GLU A 392 -7.06 -18.52 -10.17
N LEU A 393 -7.30 -18.92 -8.92
CA LEU A 393 -8.41 -19.78 -8.52
C LEU A 393 -9.70 -19.02 -8.17
N LEU A 394 -9.68 -17.68 -8.11
CA LEU A 394 -10.84 -16.88 -7.70
C LEU A 394 -12.06 -17.01 -8.62
N ASP A 395 -11.83 -17.31 -9.89
CA ASP A 395 -12.89 -17.46 -10.90
C ASP A 395 -13.38 -18.92 -11.05
N ASP A 396 -12.75 -19.89 -10.37
CA ASP A 396 -13.06 -21.33 -10.43
C ASP A 396 -13.01 -21.98 -9.03
N ILE A 397 -13.86 -21.50 -8.12
CA ILE A 397 -14.04 -22.12 -6.81
C ILE A 397 -15.03 -23.27 -6.95
N ASN A 398 -14.58 -24.49 -6.66
CA ASN A 398 -15.36 -25.72 -6.79
C ASN A 398 -15.04 -26.70 -5.65
N ASP A 399 -15.72 -27.84 -5.61
CA ASP A 399 -15.62 -28.79 -4.49
C ASP A 399 -14.20 -29.31 -4.23
N SER A 400 -13.32 -29.30 -5.24
CA SER A 400 -11.93 -29.77 -5.10
C SER A 400 -11.00 -28.77 -4.41
N ASN A 401 -11.33 -27.47 -4.43
CA ASN A 401 -10.47 -26.41 -3.87
C ASN A 401 -11.16 -25.55 -2.81
N ALA A 402 -12.47 -25.71 -2.60
CA ALA A 402 -13.27 -24.86 -1.72
C ALA A 402 -12.72 -24.81 -0.28
N LYS A 403 -12.28 -25.94 0.28
CA LYS A 403 -11.65 -26.02 1.61
C LYS A 403 -10.38 -25.19 1.68
N ALA A 404 -9.47 -25.39 0.74
CA ALA A 404 -8.24 -24.62 0.66
C ALA A 404 -8.50 -23.11 0.49
N MET A 405 -9.42 -22.74 -0.40
CA MET A 405 -9.81 -21.34 -0.64
C MET A 405 -10.44 -20.71 0.61
N PHE A 406 -11.27 -21.45 1.34
CA PHE A 406 -11.89 -21.02 2.59
C PHE A 406 -10.87 -20.81 3.71
N ALA A 407 -9.96 -21.77 3.93
CA ALA A 407 -8.93 -21.65 4.95
C ALA A 407 -7.96 -20.51 4.64
N LEU A 408 -7.46 -20.44 3.39
CA LEU A 408 -6.50 -19.41 2.98
C LEU A 408 -7.12 -18.01 3.09
N SER A 409 -8.39 -17.87 2.73
CA SER A 409 -9.17 -16.64 2.96
C SER A 409 -9.10 -16.14 4.41
N GLY A 410 -9.36 -17.01 5.39
CA GLY A 410 -9.28 -16.67 6.81
C GLY A 410 -7.84 -16.31 7.23
N VAL A 411 -6.87 -17.11 6.81
CA VAL A 411 -5.44 -16.90 7.08
C VAL A 411 -4.96 -15.54 6.57
N VAL A 412 -5.36 -15.16 5.36
CA VAL A 412 -5.00 -13.87 4.73
C VAL A 412 -5.55 -12.68 5.51
N VAL A 413 -6.76 -12.78 6.07
CA VAL A 413 -7.34 -11.70 6.90
C VAL A 413 -6.52 -11.53 8.18
N VAL A 414 -6.23 -12.61 8.89
CA VAL A 414 -5.43 -12.54 10.13
C VAL A 414 -4.02 -12.07 9.85
N TYR A 415 -3.41 -12.52 8.74
CA TYR A 415 -2.10 -12.05 8.30
C TYR A 415 -2.09 -10.53 8.19
N ALA A 416 -3.11 -9.94 7.56
CA ALA A 416 -3.16 -8.49 7.38
C ALA A 416 -3.42 -7.71 8.67
N PHE A 417 -4.10 -8.29 9.66
CA PHE A 417 -4.16 -7.69 10.98
C PHE A 417 -2.80 -7.75 11.69
N GLY A 418 -2.15 -8.91 11.68
CA GLY A 418 -0.94 -9.16 12.46
C GLY A 418 0.36 -8.68 11.83
N PHE A 419 0.38 -8.41 10.52
CA PHE A 419 1.58 -7.97 9.83
C PHE A 419 2.09 -6.63 10.42
N PRO A 420 3.40 -6.43 10.63
CA PRO A 420 3.90 -5.19 11.21
C PRO A 420 3.65 -3.99 10.30
N HIS A 421 2.79 -3.06 10.72
CA HIS A 421 2.54 -1.83 9.97
C HIS A 421 3.58 -0.80 10.39
N LEU A 422 4.40 -0.34 9.43
CA LEU A 422 5.35 0.77 9.64
C LEU A 422 4.57 2.08 9.77
N THR A 423 3.92 2.29 10.91
CA THR A 423 3.30 3.58 11.24
C THR A 423 4.39 4.52 11.72
N ASP A 424 4.87 5.39 10.83
CA ASP A 424 5.48 6.64 11.28
C ASP A 424 4.42 7.33 12.14
N LEU A 425 4.65 7.44 13.45
CA LEU A 425 3.75 8.04 14.45
C LEU A 425 3.46 9.54 14.20
N GLU A 426 3.90 10.08 13.06
CA GLU A 426 3.76 11.48 12.68
C GLU A 426 2.46 11.77 11.89
N ASP A 427 1.93 10.80 11.12
CA ASP A 427 0.68 10.98 10.34
C ASP A 427 -0.44 10.05 10.84
N PRO A 428 -1.42 10.58 11.60
CA PRO A 428 -2.61 9.84 12.01
C PRO A 428 -3.36 9.17 10.86
N TRP A 429 -3.41 9.79 9.69
CA TRP A 429 -4.16 9.27 8.55
C TRP A 429 -3.51 8.06 7.89
N ALA A 430 -2.19 7.89 8.02
CA ALA A 430 -1.53 6.67 7.56
C ALA A 430 -2.08 5.46 8.33
N CYS A 431 -2.13 5.52 9.66
CA CYS A 431 -2.69 4.45 10.49
C CYS A 431 -4.16 4.15 10.14
N ILE A 432 -5.00 5.17 10.00
CA ILE A 432 -6.41 5.01 9.64
C ILE A 432 -6.55 4.36 8.25
N ASN A 433 -5.76 4.79 7.27
CA ASN A 433 -5.82 4.24 5.91
C ASN A 433 -5.35 2.79 5.84
N GLU A 434 -4.28 2.44 6.56
CA GLU A 434 -3.82 1.05 6.66
C GLU A 434 -4.92 0.17 7.29
N PHE A 435 -5.55 0.63 8.38
CA PHE A 435 -6.65 -0.11 8.99
C PHE A 435 -7.82 -0.31 8.02
N ILE A 436 -8.18 0.74 7.27
CA ILE A 436 -9.23 0.64 6.23
C ILE A 436 -8.86 -0.38 5.15
N GLN A 437 -7.59 -0.48 4.75
CA GLN A 437 -7.16 -1.49 3.79
C GLN A 437 -7.38 -2.91 4.33
N VAL A 438 -7.08 -3.15 5.62
CA VAL A 438 -7.36 -4.44 6.27
C VAL A 438 -8.87 -4.75 6.28
N LEU A 439 -9.73 -3.78 6.58
CA LEU A 439 -11.18 -3.97 6.54
C LEU A 439 -11.70 -4.28 5.13
N VAL A 440 -11.16 -3.58 4.13
CA VAL A 440 -11.49 -3.77 2.72
C VAL A 440 -11.08 -5.16 2.24
N LEU A 441 -9.89 -5.61 2.64
CA LEU A 441 -9.39 -6.96 2.40
C LEU A 441 -10.34 -8.01 3.00
N ALA A 442 -10.69 -7.86 4.29
CA ALA A 442 -11.60 -8.77 4.98
C ALA A 442 -12.98 -8.83 4.29
N ARG A 443 -13.46 -7.71 3.75
CA ARG A 443 -14.70 -7.71 2.96
C ARG A 443 -14.55 -8.39 1.60
N GLY A 444 -13.43 -8.17 0.90
CA GLY A 444 -13.16 -8.83 -0.39
C GLY A 444 -13.16 -10.36 -0.25
N VAL A 445 -12.62 -10.85 0.88
CA VAL A 445 -12.63 -12.27 1.23
C VAL A 445 -14.04 -12.85 1.37
N GLN A 446 -15.04 -12.03 1.75
CA GLN A 446 -16.41 -12.54 1.89
C GLN A 446 -16.97 -13.14 0.60
N GLN A 447 -16.59 -12.63 -0.57
CA GLN A 447 -17.03 -13.21 -1.84
C GLN A 447 -16.52 -14.65 -2.00
N VAL A 448 -15.26 -14.90 -1.64
CA VAL A 448 -14.64 -16.23 -1.66
C VAL A 448 -15.36 -17.15 -0.68
N LEU A 449 -15.59 -16.67 0.55
CA LEU A 449 -16.30 -17.44 1.57
C LEU A 449 -17.71 -17.81 1.10
N ASN A 450 -18.45 -16.89 0.49
CA ASN A 450 -19.81 -17.13 0.01
C ASN A 450 -19.84 -18.20 -1.10
N GLN A 451 -18.85 -18.20 -2.01
CA GLN A 451 -18.76 -19.21 -3.07
C GLN A 451 -18.34 -20.58 -2.54
N ALA A 452 -17.43 -20.63 -1.56
CA ALA A 452 -16.99 -21.90 -0.96
C ALA A 452 -18.02 -22.49 0.03
N THR A 453 -18.88 -21.65 0.63
CA THR A 453 -19.80 -22.04 1.72
C THR A 453 -20.63 -23.30 1.42
N PRO A 454 -21.27 -23.47 0.24
CA PRO A 454 -22.04 -24.68 -0.06
C PRO A 454 -21.20 -25.96 0.05
N SER A 455 -20.00 -25.97 -0.52
CA SER A 455 -19.08 -27.11 -0.45
C SER A 455 -18.60 -27.37 0.98
N ILE A 456 -18.30 -26.31 1.75
CA ILE A 456 -17.92 -26.43 3.16
C ILE A 456 -19.06 -27.04 4.00
N GLN A 457 -20.29 -26.62 3.75
CA GLN A 457 -21.47 -27.10 4.47
C GLN A 457 -21.73 -28.60 4.26
N CYS A 458 -21.38 -29.13 3.08
CA CYS A 458 -21.47 -30.56 2.76
C CYS A 458 -20.22 -31.37 3.15
N SER A 459 -19.24 -30.74 3.81
CA SER A 459 -17.98 -31.38 4.21
C SER A 459 -17.84 -31.58 5.72
N ASP A 460 -16.77 -32.23 6.13
CA ASP A 460 -16.34 -32.37 7.53
C ASP A 460 -15.94 -31.03 8.18
N TRP A 461 -15.89 -29.92 7.43
CA TRP A 461 -15.62 -28.56 7.93
C TRP A 461 -16.88 -27.76 8.27
N ALA A 462 -18.08 -28.34 8.14
CA ALA A 462 -19.36 -27.65 8.38
C ALA A 462 -19.47 -26.97 9.76
N ILE A 463 -18.70 -27.43 10.76
CA ILE A 463 -18.63 -26.79 12.09
C ILE A 463 -18.09 -25.35 12.02
N LEU A 464 -17.25 -25.02 11.03
CA LEU A 464 -16.73 -23.67 10.83
C LEU A 464 -17.83 -22.67 10.41
N LEU A 465 -18.94 -23.13 9.84
CA LEU A 465 -20.06 -22.29 9.42
C LEU A 465 -21.07 -22.03 10.54
N ARG A 466 -21.04 -22.81 11.62
CA ARG A 466 -21.97 -22.61 12.74
C ARG A 466 -21.57 -21.37 13.53
N LEU A 467 -22.49 -20.43 13.68
CA LEU A 467 -22.32 -19.26 14.52
C LEU A 467 -22.35 -19.67 15.99
N ASP A 468 -21.47 -19.07 16.79
CA ASP A 468 -21.47 -19.27 18.23
C ASP A 468 -22.58 -18.44 18.86
N GLU A 469 -23.41 -19.10 19.66
CA GLU A 469 -24.40 -18.44 20.50
C GLU A 469 -23.66 -17.66 21.59
N TYR A 470 -24.16 -16.48 21.90
CA TYR A 470 -23.65 -15.63 22.95
C TYR A 470 -24.81 -14.99 23.69
N ILE A 471 -24.58 -14.65 24.95
CA ILE A 471 -25.56 -13.89 25.73
C ILE A 471 -25.39 -12.42 25.36
N ASP A 472 -26.43 -11.81 24.81
CA ASP A 472 -26.44 -10.36 24.57
C ASP A 472 -26.31 -9.62 25.92
N SER A 473 -25.10 -9.15 26.20
CA SER A 473 -24.73 -8.59 27.49
C SER A 473 -23.97 -7.28 27.34
N LEU A 474 -24.63 -6.25 26.81
CA LEU A 474 -24.08 -4.90 26.84
C LEU A 474 -24.10 -4.33 28.26
N PRO A 475 -22.95 -3.96 28.86
CA PRO A 475 -22.95 -3.27 30.15
C PRO A 475 -23.59 -1.89 30.01
N LYS A 476 -24.20 -1.39 31.10
CA LYS A 476 -24.88 -0.08 31.12
C LYS A 476 -23.99 1.06 30.61
N ASP A 477 -22.71 0.99 30.91
CA ASP A 477 -21.71 1.99 30.53
C ASP A 477 -21.41 1.97 29.01
N ALA A 478 -21.66 0.87 28.30
CA ALA A 478 -21.56 0.78 26.84
C ALA A 478 -22.88 1.11 26.12
N ILE A 479 -24.04 0.86 26.75
CA ILE A 479 -25.37 1.15 26.17
C ILE A 479 -25.54 2.64 25.92
N ALA A 480 -25.20 3.49 26.90
CA ALA A 480 -25.44 4.93 26.81
C ALA A 480 -24.64 5.60 25.67
N PRO A 481 -23.32 5.36 25.49
CA PRO A 481 -22.55 5.84 24.34
C PRO A 481 -23.10 5.37 22.98
N LEU A 482 -23.46 4.08 22.85
CA LEU A 482 -24.02 3.55 21.59
C LEU A 482 -25.38 4.15 21.27
N LYS A 483 -26.24 4.37 22.28
CA LYS A 483 -27.50 5.10 22.11
C LYS A 483 -27.26 6.54 21.65
N ARG A 484 -26.27 7.22 22.25
CA ARG A 484 -25.88 8.58 21.87
C ARG A 484 -25.40 8.67 20.43
N LEU A 485 -24.76 7.63 19.88
CA LEU A 485 -24.44 7.59 18.44
C LEU A 485 -25.68 7.59 17.56
N ARG A 486 -26.72 6.82 17.91
CA ARG A 486 -27.99 6.81 17.16
C ARG A 486 -28.69 8.16 17.23
N GLU A 487 -28.73 8.78 18.40
CA GLU A 487 -29.28 10.13 18.60
C GLU A 487 -28.51 11.18 17.77
N LEU A 488 -27.18 11.10 17.77
CA LEU A 488 -26.31 11.99 16.99
C LEU A 488 -26.50 11.80 15.48
N ASN A 489 -26.67 10.55 15.02
CA ASN A 489 -26.98 10.24 13.63
C ASN A 489 -28.29 10.91 13.19
N ALA A 490 -29.37 10.75 13.99
CA ALA A 490 -30.66 11.37 13.73
C ALA A 490 -30.58 12.91 13.74
N TYR A 491 -29.84 13.48 14.70
CA TYR A 491 -29.62 14.92 14.79
C TYR A 491 -28.90 15.49 13.56
N CYS A 492 -27.88 14.79 13.04
CA CYS A 492 -27.18 15.21 11.83
C CYS A 492 -28.09 15.12 10.60
N GLY A 493 -28.85 14.03 10.46
CA GLY A 493 -29.81 13.84 9.37
C GLY A 493 -30.91 14.91 9.32
N ALA A 494 -31.36 15.40 10.48
CA ALA A 494 -32.36 16.47 10.55
C ALA A 494 -31.83 17.85 10.07
N ARG A 495 -30.51 18.03 10.01
CA ARG A 495 -29.87 19.33 9.72
C ARG A 495 -29.16 19.38 8.38
N ASP A 496 -28.78 18.23 7.85
CA ASP A 496 -28.07 18.11 6.57
C ASP A 496 -28.78 17.07 5.69
N PRO A 497 -29.48 17.50 4.63
CA PRO A 497 -30.11 16.58 3.68
C PRO A 497 -29.13 15.66 2.94
N MET A 498 -27.84 15.96 2.93
CA MET A 498 -26.80 15.11 2.32
C MET A 498 -26.26 14.06 3.29
N HIS A 499 -26.66 14.09 4.57
CA HIS A 499 -26.22 13.15 5.59
C HIS A 499 -26.88 11.78 5.40
N ASP A 500 -26.06 10.74 5.30
CA ASP A 500 -26.53 9.38 5.03
C ASP A 500 -26.95 8.64 6.32
N VAL A 501 -28.15 8.97 6.80
CA VAL A 501 -28.71 8.40 8.03
C VAL A 501 -28.72 6.88 8.01
N ASP A 502 -29.11 6.27 6.89
CA ASP A 502 -29.32 4.83 6.78
C ASP A 502 -28.01 4.05 6.88
N ILE A 503 -26.96 4.51 6.18
CA ILE A 503 -25.64 3.87 6.24
C ILE A 503 -25.06 3.93 7.65
N TYR A 504 -25.22 5.07 8.34
CA TYR A 504 -24.77 5.18 9.72
C TYR A 504 -25.59 4.29 10.67
N SER A 505 -26.91 4.23 10.52
CA SER A 505 -27.78 3.37 11.34
C SER A 505 -27.38 1.90 11.23
N ILE A 506 -27.25 1.39 10.00
CA ILE A 506 -26.81 0.01 9.73
C ILE A 506 -25.43 -0.25 10.37
N THR A 507 -24.51 0.71 10.28
CA THR A 507 -23.16 0.55 10.82
C THR A 507 -23.15 0.56 12.36
N ILE A 508 -23.94 1.43 12.99
CA ILE A 508 -24.09 1.51 14.45
C ILE A 508 -24.76 0.24 14.99
N ASP A 509 -25.77 -0.30 14.30
CA ASP A 509 -26.44 -1.53 14.71
C ASP A 509 -25.52 -2.73 14.62
N ASN A 510 -24.76 -2.86 13.53
CA ASN A 510 -23.73 -3.90 13.40
C ASN A 510 -22.63 -3.78 14.45
N LEU A 511 -22.21 -2.55 14.77
CA LEU A 511 -21.24 -2.31 15.84
C LEU A 511 -21.82 -2.71 17.21
N THR A 512 -23.10 -2.40 17.47
CA THR A 512 -23.78 -2.74 18.71
C THR A 512 -23.88 -4.25 18.89
N ASP A 513 -24.35 -4.98 17.88
CA ASP A 513 -24.44 -6.46 17.84
C ASP A 513 -23.09 -7.10 18.16
N ILE A 514 -22.03 -6.64 17.50
CA ILE A 514 -20.70 -7.25 17.65
C ILE A 514 -20.03 -6.85 18.97
N THR A 515 -20.32 -5.65 19.47
CA THR A 515 -19.89 -5.23 20.81
C THR A 515 -20.57 -6.09 21.88
N ALA A 516 -21.88 -6.34 21.76
CA ALA A 516 -22.61 -7.26 22.64
C ALA A 516 -22.01 -8.66 22.61
N ALA A 517 -21.69 -9.17 21.42
CA ALA A 517 -21.04 -10.47 21.25
C ALA A 517 -19.69 -10.56 21.98
N ALA A 518 -18.89 -9.50 21.91
CA ALA A 518 -17.60 -9.43 22.61
C ALA A 518 -17.74 -9.32 24.14
N TYR A 519 -18.76 -8.63 24.64
CA TYR A 519 -19.07 -8.64 26.08
C TYR A 519 -19.69 -9.96 26.54
N GLY A 520 -20.43 -10.63 25.65
CA GLY A 520 -21.00 -11.97 25.84
C GLY A 520 -19.97 -13.12 25.85
N GLY A 521 -18.69 -12.81 25.71
CA GLY A 521 -17.58 -13.78 25.83
C GLY A 521 -16.97 -14.23 24.51
N LEU A 522 -17.44 -13.74 23.35
CA LEU A 522 -16.78 -14.05 22.08
C LEU A 522 -15.51 -13.21 21.91
N SER A 523 -14.35 -13.82 22.15
CA SER A 523 -13.05 -13.12 22.17
C SER A 523 -12.15 -13.39 20.96
N SER A 524 -12.59 -14.14 19.97
CA SER A 524 -11.78 -14.47 18.77
C SER A 524 -11.74 -13.30 17.78
N ILE A 525 -10.59 -13.04 17.15
CA ILE A 525 -10.43 -12.13 15.98
C ILE A 525 -11.49 -12.32 14.89
N THR A 526 -12.03 -13.54 14.74
CA THR A 526 -13.12 -13.82 13.77
C THR A 526 -14.37 -12.96 14.01
N VAL A 527 -14.58 -12.48 15.24
CA VAL A 527 -15.63 -11.52 15.62
C VAL A 527 -15.35 -10.13 15.02
N ALA A 528 -14.10 -9.64 15.07
CA ALA A 528 -13.72 -8.40 14.39
C ALA A 528 -13.84 -8.52 12.86
N ALA A 529 -13.46 -9.68 12.31
CA ALA A 529 -13.63 -9.95 10.89
C ALA A 529 -15.11 -9.92 10.48
N ARG A 530 -16.03 -10.45 11.30
CA ARG A 530 -17.49 -10.39 11.06
C ARG A 530 -17.99 -8.96 10.91
N TRP A 531 -17.45 -8.01 11.69
CA TRP A 531 -17.81 -6.60 11.55
C TRP A 531 -17.32 -6.02 10.22
N ALA A 532 -16.04 -6.27 9.87
CA ALA A 532 -15.45 -5.80 8.61
C ALA A 532 -16.22 -6.31 7.37
N ILE A 533 -16.65 -7.56 7.44
CA ILE A 533 -17.49 -8.25 6.45
C ILE A 533 -18.87 -7.57 6.31
N LYS A 534 -19.54 -7.24 7.42
CA LYS A 534 -20.85 -6.55 7.41
C LYS A 534 -20.75 -5.07 7.01
N LEU A 535 -19.55 -4.49 6.91
CA LEU A 535 -19.34 -3.07 6.66
C LEU A 535 -19.71 -2.68 5.22
N LYS A 536 -20.60 -1.70 5.07
CA LYS A 536 -21.03 -1.23 3.74
C LYS A 536 -19.90 -0.44 3.05
N PRO A 537 -19.71 -0.58 1.72
CA PRO A 537 -18.71 0.19 0.96
C PRO A 537 -18.85 1.71 1.16
N LYS A 538 -20.10 2.18 1.23
CA LYS A 538 -20.41 3.60 1.43
C LYS A 538 -19.88 4.12 2.77
N PHE A 539 -19.97 3.33 3.85
CA PHE A 539 -19.37 3.72 5.13
C PHE A 539 -17.84 3.81 5.07
N VAL A 540 -17.19 2.86 4.39
CA VAL A 540 -15.74 2.92 4.17
C VAL A 540 -15.36 4.22 3.48
N ASN A 541 -16.13 4.64 2.46
CA ASN A 541 -15.93 5.91 1.77
C ASN A 541 -16.15 7.11 2.70
N LEU A 542 -17.12 7.07 3.62
CA LEU A 542 -17.34 8.15 4.59
C LEU A 542 -16.18 8.31 5.59
N VAL A 543 -15.59 7.21 6.09
CA VAL A 543 -14.40 7.26 6.95
C VAL A 543 -13.23 7.86 6.18
N ARG A 544 -13.07 7.37 4.96
CA ARG A 544 -12.11 7.83 3.98
C ARG A 544 -12.26 9.35 3.80
N GLU A 545 -13.45 9.84 3.49
CA GLU A 545 -13.82 11.26 3.29
C GLU A 545 -13.70 12.11 4.56
N ARG A 546 -13.22 11.52 5.65
CA ARG A 546 -13.01 12.17 6.94
C ARG A 546 -14.29 12.69 7.56
N SER A 547 -15.42 12.05 7.24
CA SER A 547 -16.68 12.39 7.85
C SER A 547 -16.56 12.23 9.37
N PRO A 548 -16.84 13.28 10.15
CA PRO A 548 -16.58 13.24 11.58
C PRO A 548 -17.39 12.16 12.32
N LEU A 549 -18.66 11.92 11.95
CA LEU A 549 -19.45 10.85 12.57
C LEU A 549 -18.88 9.47 12.23
N ALA A 550 -18.35 9.28 11.02
CA ALA A 550 -17.70 8.03 10.64
C ALA A 550 -16.44 7.78 11.49
N LEU A 551 -15.65 8.82 11.77
CA LEU A 551 -14.49 8.74 12.67
C LEU A 551 -14.89 8.49 14.13
N VAL A 552 -15.98 9.07 14.61
CA VAL A 552 -16.52 8.78 15.96
C VAL A 552 -16.96 7.32 16.06
N ILE A 553 -17.65 6.77 15.04
CA ILE A 553 -18.01 5.35 15.00
C ILE A 553 -16.75 4.47 14.96
N LEU A 554 -15.72 4.86 14.21
CA LEU A 554 -14.43 4.17 14.18
C LEU A 554 -13.73 4.19 15.55
N ALA A 555 -13.86 5.28 16.33
CA ALA A 555 -13.37 5.32 17.70
C ALA A 555 -14.09 4.27 18.58
N HIS A 556 -15.40 4.10 18.44
CA HIS A 556 -16.14 3.07 19.18
C HIS A 556 -15.77 1.65 18.74
N LEU A 557 -15.45 1.44 17.47
CA LEU A 557 -14.88 0.17 17.01
C LEU A 557 -13.55 -0.14 17.71
N CYS A 558 -12.74 0.86 18.06
CA CYS A 558 -11.49 0.61 18.78
C CYS A 558 -11.73 -0.03 20.16
N VAL A 559 -12.91 0.16 20.77
CA VAL A 559 -13.28 -0.53 22.01
C VAL A 559 -13.46 -2.03 21.76
N LEU A 560 -14.10 -2.41 20.66
CA LEU A 560 -14.18 -3.81 20.25
C LEU A 560 -12.78 -4.41 20.08
N LEU A 561 -11.87 -3.73 19.38
CA LEU A 561 -10.50 -4.20 19.21
C LEU A 561 -9.76 -4.33 20.55
N TYR A 562 -9.96 -3.38 21.47
CA TYR A 562 -9.39 -3.42 22.81
C TYR A 562 -9.89 -4.61 23.64
N ARG A 563 -11.13 -5.04 23.46
CA ARG A 563 -11.67 -6.25 24.10
C ARG A 563 -11.04 -7.54 23.54
N LEU A 564 -10.62 -7.50 22.29
CA LEU A 564 -9.94 -8.60 21.59
C LEU A 564 -8.40 -8.53 21.71
N LYS A 565 -7.85 -7.63 22.54
CA LYS A 565 -6.40 -7.34 22.64
C LYS A 565 -5.49 -8.51 23.01
N PHE A 566 -6.05 -9.61 23.48
CA PHE A 566 -5.27 -10.81 23.85
C PHE A 566 -4.78 -11.58 22.61
N ASP A 567 -5.36 -11.32 21.44
CA ASP A 567 -4.84 -11.81 20.17
C ASP A 567 -3.62 -10.98 19.72
N TRP A 568 -2.48 -11.64 19.54
CA TRP A 568 -1.21 -11.04 19.12
C TRP A 568 -1.29 -10.25 17.80
N CYS A 569 -2.33 -10.48 16.99
CA CYS A 569 -2.52 -9.82 15.71
C CYS A 569 -3.23 -8.46 15.80
N ILE A 570 -3.78 -8.08 16.97
CA ILE A 570 -4.56 -6.84 17.14
C ILE A 570 -3.85 -5.79 18.01
N ASP A 571 -2.98 -6.22 18.92
CA ASP A 571 -2.26 -5.40 19.90
C ASP A 571 -1.75 -4.04 19.38
N GLN A 572 -1.12 -3.97 18.20
CA GLN A 572 -0.63 -2.71 17.62
C GLN A 572 -1.78 -1.74 17.30
N TRP A 573 -2.90 -2.26 16.78
CA TRP A 573 -4.08 -1.48 16.40
C TRP A 573 -4.78 -0.90 17.62
N VAL A 574 -4.86 -1.67 18.72
CA VAL A 574 -5.47 -1.25 19.99
C VAL A 574 -4.85 0.05 20.52
N HIS A 575 -3.55 0.24 20.30
CA HIS A 575 -2.85 1.43 20.78
C HIS A 575 -2.74 2.55 19.73
N SER A 576 -2.52 2.22 18.46
CA SER A 576 -2.22 3.22 17.42
C SER A 576 -3.48 3.83 16.80
N LEU A 577 -4.50 3.03 16.52
CA LEU A 577 -5.71 3.46 15.81
C LEU A 577 -6.54 4.48 16.61
N PRO A 578 -6.92 4.25 17.88
CA PRO A 578 -7.69 5.23 18.62
C PRO A 578 -6.93 6.55 18.85
N LYS A 579 -5.60 6.51 18.98
CA LYS A 579 -4.75 7.72 19.00
C LYS A 579 -4.86 8.49 17.68
N ALA A 580 -4.76 7.78 16.56
CA ALA A 580 -4.86 8.36 15.23
C ALA A 580 -6.24 8.98 14.97
N VAL A 581 -7.31 8.27 15.36
CA VAL A 581 -8.68 8.76 15.25
C VAL A 581 -8.88 10.01 16.12
N TRP A 582 -8.45 9.99 17.39
CA TRP A 582 -8.58 11.13 18.29
C TRP A 582 -7.87 12.39 17.77
N ARG A 583 -6.65 12.24 17.24
CA ARG A 583 -5.87 13.33 16.64
C ARG A 583 -6.50 13.88 15.36
N SER A 584 -7.36 13.11 14.71
CA SER A 584 -8.03 13.48 13.45
C SER A 584 -9.42 14.10 13.65
N LEU A 585 -9.96 14.07 14.86
CA LEU A 585 -11.27 14.63 15.19
C LEU A 585 -11.18 16.10 15.60
N ASP A 586 -12.08 16.92 15.06
CA ASP A 586 -12.29 18.30 15.55
C ASP A 586 -12.81 18.29 17.00
N ASP A 587 -12.53 19.36 17.75
CA ASP A 587 -12.90 19.47 19.17
C ASP A 587 -14.41 19.34 19.43
N ARG A 588 -15.26 19.72 18.47
CA ARG A 588 -16.72 19.56 18.56
C ARG A 588 -17.18 18.09 18.56
N TRP A 589 -16.38 17.18 17.98
CA TRP A 589 -16.72 15.76 17.87
C TRP A 589 -16.05 14.90 18.95
N LYS A 590 -14.96 15.38 19.55
CA LYS A 590 -14.24 14.71 20.64
C LYS A 590 -15.12 14.29 21.83
N PRO A 591 -16.14 15.05 22.28
CA PRO A 591 -17.02 14.60 23.36
C PRO A 591 -17.75 13.27 23.07
N TYR A 592 -18.04 13.00 21.80
CA TYR A 592 -18.69 11.75 21.39
C TYR A 592 -17.70 10.59 21.29
N ALA A 593 -16.41 10.86 21.09
CA ALA A 593 -15.34 9.86 21.10
C ALA A 593 -14.65 9.72 22.47
N GLN A 594 -15.11 10.42 23.51
CA GLN A 594 -14.47 10.41 24.83
C GLN A 594 -14.59 9.06 25.54
N TRP A 595 -15.77 8.44 25.52
CA TRP A 595 -15.98 7.14 26.16
C TRP A 595 -15.02 6.06 25.62
N PRO A 596 -14.87 5.87 24.29
CA PRO A 596 -13.87 4.95 23.75
C PRO A 596 -12.46 5.21 24.25
N MET A 597 -12.04 6.47 24.35
CA MET A 597 -10.69 6.80 24.80
C MET A 597 -10.48 6.49 26.29
N VAL A 598 -11.48 6.73 27.13
CA VAL A 598 -11.43 6.38 28.56
C VAL A 598 -11.42 4.86 28.75
N GLU A 599 -12.21 4.12 27.99
CA GLU A 599 -12.26 2.66 28.06
C GLU A 599 -10.91 2.02 27.68
N ILE A 600 -10.22 2.58 26.68
CA ILE A 600 -8.98 2.03 26.13
C ILE A 600 -7.74 2.49 26.92
N PHE A 601 -7.67 3.75 27.33
CA PHE A 601 -6.48 4.38 27.90
C PHE A 601 -6.65 4.88 29.35
N GLY A 602 -7.84 4.75 29.93
CA GLY A 602 -8.16 5.25 31.25
C GLY A 602 -8.60 6.72 31.30
N PRO A 603 -9.03 7.22 32.48
CA PRO A 603 -9.59 8.56 32.64
C PRO A 603 -8.59 9.68 32.29
N ASP A 604 -7.29 9.45 32.50
CA ASP A 604 -6.22 10.42 32.24
C ASP A 604 -5.66 10.37 30.81
N PHE A 605 -6.37 9.73 29.88
CA PHE A 605 -5.89 9.52 28.51
C PHE A 605 -5.42 10.80 27.82
N ARG A 606 -5.99 11.97 28.17
CA ARG A 606 -5.63 13.26 27.57
C ARG A 606 -4.14 13.58 27.77
N PHE A 607 -3.59 13.26 28.94
CA PHE A 607 -2.16 13.43 29.22
C PHE A 607 -1.29 12.59 28.28
N HIS A 608 -1.73 11.37 27.98
CA HIS A 608 -1.07 10.46 27.04
C HIS A 608 -1.21 10.86 25.56
N MET A 609 -2.16 11.74 25.22
CA MET A 609 -2.37 12.22 23.85
C MET A 609 -1.56 13.48 23.54
N GLU A 610 -1.27 14.32 24.55
CA GLU A 610 -0.58 15.61 24.42
C GLU A 610 0.96 15.49 24.54
N THR A 611 1.47 14.42 25.14
CA THR A 611 2.90 14.22 25.42
C THR A 611 3.66 13.34 24.40
N GLY A 612 2.98 12.81 23.37
CA GLY A 612 3.52 11.81 22.42
C GLY A 612 3.84 12.32 21.02
#